data_AF-A0A951XDP3-F1
#
_entry.id   AF-A0A951XDP3-F1
#
_cell.length_a   1.000
_cell.length_b   1.000
_cell.length_c   1.000
_cell.angle_alpha   90.00
_cell.angle_beta   90.00
_cell.angle_gamma   90.00
#
_symmetry.space_group_name_H-M   'P 1'
#
loop_
_entity.id
_entity.type
_entity.pdbx_description
1 polymer ?
#
loop_
_entity_poly.entity_id
_entity_poly.type
_entity_poly.pdbx_seq_one_letter_code
_entity_poly.pdbx_strand_id
1 'polypeptide(L)'
;KIPVTLKNVGAEGNDHFYVSFSAKGGTAYSTHFNNIFLHPEETYTKDVNWGAYDITIESKAGYTMIFSVNGELKTGSIVTYTNVSITGAFTIYAAAYQNTTQNVTYTRNNCPSGYNPTSVVYVVAAGIYTSVISQADANQGAITATSTAGQAYANANGLCVPQGPANTDIIYTNSLSKKVTLTLTNVSTSVVYTFSLNKKTTQGMAGSIPTGYYNVTMHTNGATDYYSIESYVQSIPDTDLVVNNIPLLMPTTTVIAY
;
A
#
# COMPACT_ATOMS: atom_id res chain seq x y z
N LYS A 1 46.99 9.65 -22.15
CA LYS A 1 45.57 9.63 -22.58
C LYS A 1 44.71 9.42 -21.35
N ILE A 2 43.48 9.89 -21.36
CA ILE A 2 42.53 9.86 -20.25
C ILE A 2 41.34 9.01 -20.68
N PRO A 3 40.94 8.00 -19.90
CA PRO A 3 39.80 7.17 -20.26
C PRO A 3 38.49 7.95 -20.07
N VAL A 4 37.63 7.89 -21.08
CA VAL A 4 36.27 8.40 -21.06
C VAL A 4 35.32 7.24 -21.14
N THR A 5 34.45 7.09 -20.15
CA THR A 5 33.49 5.99 -20.10
C THR A 5 32.07 6.50 -20.33
N LEU A 6 31.33 5.83 -21.20
CA LEU A 6 29.90 5.98 -21.38
C LEU A 6 29.24 4.83 -20.63
N LYS A 7 28.26 5.11 -19.77
CA LYS A 7 27.50 4.09 -19.04
C LYS A 7 26.00 4.27 -19.27
N ASN A 8 25.34 3.21 -19.73
CA ASN A 8 23.87 3.16 -19.71
C ASN A 8 23.42 2.72 -18.30
N VAL A 9 22.61 3.55 -17.64
CA VAL A 9 22.01 3.23 -16.33
C VAL A 9 20.47 3.23 -16.38
N GLY A 10 19.90 3.17 -17.59
CA GLY A 10 18.46 3.16 -17.86
C GLY A 10 17.91 1.78 -18.22
N ALA A 11 16.59 1.72 -18.45
CA ALA A 11 15.91 0.49 -18.88
C ALA A 11 16.15 0.18 -20.38
N GLU A 12 15.96 -1.09 -20.76
CA GLU A 12 16.24 -1.65 -22.08
C GLU A 12 15.55 -0.85 -23.21
N GLY A 13 16.35 -0.31 -24.12
CA GLY A 13 15.90 0.47 -25.27
C GLY A 13 17.08 0.84 -26.14
N ASN A 14 16.89 0.86 -27.46
CA ASN A 14 17.94 1.15 -28.44
C ASN A 14 18.42 2.61 -28.32
N ASP A 15 19.23 2.90 -27.31
CA ASP A 15 19.78 4.22 -27.04
C ASP A 15 20.94 4.46 -28.01
N HIS A 16 20.64 5.03 -29.18
CA HIS A 16 21.64 5.53 -30.10
C HIS A 16 21.97 6.96 -29.68
N PHE A 17 23.15 7.17 -29.09
CA PHE A 17 23.62 8.50 -28.69
C PHE A 17 24.91 8.88 -29.41
N TYR A 18 25.06 10.18 -29.65
CA TYR A 18 26.23 10.77 -30.26
C TYR A 18 26.91 11.67 -29.24
N VAL A 19 28.18 11.37 -28.93
CA VAL A 19 29.02 12.26 -28.10
C VAL A 19 30.20 12.74 -28.93
N SER A 20 30.35 14.05 -29.05
CA SER A 20 31.50 14.65 -29.71
C SER A 20 32.33 15.47 -28.73
N PHE A 21 33.64 15.27 -28.80
CA PHE A 21 34.64 16.07 -28.10
C PHE A 21 35.32 16.99 -29.10
N SER A 22 35.30 18.30 -28.84
CA SER A 22 36.01 19.30 -29.65
C SER A 22 37.09 19.97 -28.80
N ALA A 23 38.36 19.78 -29.14
CA ALA A 23 39.48 20.39 -28.42
C ALA A 23 39.54 21.91 -28.67
N LYS A 24 39.73 22.68 -27.60
CA LYS A 24 39.93 24.13 -27.69
C LYS A 24 41.42 24.45 -27.84
N GLY A 25 41.81 25.24 -28.85
CA GLY A 25 43.15 25.84 -28.92
C GLY A 25 44.14 25.30 -29.97
N GLY A 26 43.69 24.92 -31.17
CA GLY A 26 44.55 24.99 -32.37
C GLY A 26 45.23 23.71 -32.86
N THR A 27 44.99 22.56 -32.25
CA THR A 27 45.15 21.26 -32.93
C THR A 27 43.86 20.46 -32.75
N ALA A 28 43.10 20.32 -33.83
CA ALA A 28 41.77 19.73 -33.84
C ALA A 28 41.83 18.21 -33.61
N TYR A 29 41.93 17.79 -32.36
CA TYR A 29 41.65 16.42 -31.97
C TYR A 29 40.16 16.30 -31.65
N SER A 30 39.32 16.17 -32.68
CA SER A 30 37.92 15.80 -32.43
C SER A 30 37.84 14.29 -32.21
N THR A 31 37.36 13.89 -31.03
CA THR A 31 37.06 12.48 -30.78
C THR A 31 35.56 12.32 -30.78
N HIS A 32 35.05 11.57 -31.75
CA HIS A 32 33.63 11.26 -31.83
C HIS A 32 33.38 9.83 -31.29
N PHE A 33 32.31 9.71 -30.51
CA PHE A 33 31.69 8.46 -30.10
C PHE A 33 30.41 8.37 -30.92
N ASN A 34 30.50 7.73 -32.09
CA ASN A 34 29.41 7.67 -33.05
C ASN A 34 28.69 6.33 -32.93
N ASN A 35 27.36 6.38 -32.76
CA ASN A 35 26.46 5.24 -32.89
C ASN A 35 26.83 4.07 -31.97
N ILE A 36 27.16 4.37 -30.71
CA ILE A 36 27.45 3.35 -29.71
C ILE A 36 26.13 2.81 -29.18
N PHE A 37 26.02 1.48 -29.20
CA PHE A 37 24.90 0.74 -28.65
C PHE A 37 25.32 0.17 -27.29
N LEU A 38 24.58 0.51 -26.23
CA LEU A 38 24.80 -0.01 -24.88
C LEU A 38 23.49 -0.57 -24.35
N HIS A 39 23.47 -1.87 -24.05
CA HIS A 39 22.42 -2.46 -23.24
C HIS A 39 22.47 -1.92 -21.79
N PRO A 40 21.41 -2.12 -20.98
CA PRO A 40 21.41 -1.71 -19.58
C PRO A 40 22.65 -2.20 -18.82
N GLU A 41 23.25 -1.32 -18.03
CA GLU A 41 24.49 -1.53 -17.27
C GLU A 41 25.78 -1.73 -18.09
N GLU A 42 25.71 -1.72 -19.42
CA GLU A 42 26.92 -1.80 -20.25
C GLU A 42 27.72 -0.48 -20.21
N THR A 43 29.03 -0.64 -20.39
CA THR A 43 29.97 0.47 -20.46
C THR A 43 30.76 0.43 -21.75
N TYR A 44 31.06 1.61 -22.29
CA TYR A 44 32.02 1.76 -23.37
C TYR A 44 33.07 2.80 -22.99
N THR A 45 34.34 2.40 -23.02
CA THR A 45 35.47 3.26 -22.65
C THR A 45 36.35 3.54 -23.86
N LYS A 46 36.73 4.81 -24.04
CA LYS A 46 37.72 5.23 -25.03
C LYS A 46 38.65 6.29 -24.47
N ASP A 47 39.91 6.18 -24.82
CA ASP A 47 40.95 7.10 -24.40
C ASP A 47 40.96 8.39 -25.23
N VAL A 48 40.94 9.55 -24.56
CA VAL A 48 41.13 10.89 -25.16
C VAL A 48 42.44 11.53 -24.71
N ASN A 49 42.92 12.56 -25.40
CA ASN A 49 44.12 13.29 -24.95
C ASN A 49 43.78 14.24 -23.78
N TRP A 50 44.78 14.59 -22.97
CA TRP A 50 44.62 15.64 -21.97
C TRP A 50 44.39 17.00 -22.65
N GLY A 51 43.50 17.84 -22.10
CA GLY A 51 43.18 19.15 -22.70
C GLY A 51 41.84 19.72 -22.26
N ALA A 52 41.53 20.93 -22.76
CA ALA A 52 40.23 21.57 -22.59
C ALA A 52 39.34 21.24 -23.80
N TYR A 53 38.12 20.79 -23.52
CA TYR A 53 37.18 20.35 -24.56
C TYR A 53 35.82 21.02 -24.39
N ASP A 54 35.18 21.31 -25.52
CA ASP A 54 33.74 21.46 -25.59
C ASP A 54 33.15 20.07 -25.88
N ILE A 55 32.22 19.62 -25.04
CA ILE A 55 31.56 18.31 -25.14
C ILE A 55 30.12 18.55 -25.58
N THR A 56 29.75 18.02 -26.73
CA THR A 56 28.37 18.06 -27.22
C THR A 56 27.78 16.66 -27.16
N ILE A 57 26.61 16.56 -26.53
CA ILE A 57 25.84 15.32 -26.44
C ILE A 57 24.50 15.53 -27.13
N GLU A 58 24.22 14.70 -28.14
CA GLU A 58 23.01 14.76 -28.93
C GLU A 58 22.13 13.52 -28.71
N SER A 59 20.85 13.76 -28.43
CA SER A 59 19.80 12.73 -28.44
C SER A 59 19.20 12.64 -29.85
N LYS A 60 18.98 11.43 -30.37
CA LYS A 60 18.32 11.24 -31.67
C LYS A 60 16.87 11.73 -31.62
N ALA A 61 16.38 12.21 -32.77
CA ALA A 61 15.00 12.67 -32.94
C ALA A 61 13.97 11.65 -32.39
N GLY A 62 13.08 12.11 -31.52
CA GLY A 62 12.02 11.31 -30.90
C GLY A 62 12.23 10.93 -29.43
N TYR A 63 13.41 11.21 -28.84
CA TYR A 63 13.74 10.80 -27.47
C TYR A 63 14.28 11.97 -26.63
N THR A 64 13.80 12.09 -25.39
CA THR A 64 14.39 12.99 -24.39
C THR A 64 15.20 12.16 -23.40
N MET A 65 16.52 12.32 -23.44
CA MET A 65 17.43 11.69 -22.50
C MET A 65 18.03 12.73 -21.56
N ILE A 66 18.36 12.29 -20.34
CA ILE A 66 19.09 13.10 -19.38
C ILE A 66 20.51 12.56 -19.28
N PHE A 67 21.46 13.48 -19.35
CA PHE A 67 22.88 13.18 -19.27
C PHE A 67 23.42 13.71 -17.96
N SER A 68 24.35 12.96 -17.34
CA SER A 68 25.16 13.49 -16.25
C SER A 68 26.64 13.31 -16.53
N VAL A 69 27.43 14.33 -16.18
CA VAL A 69 28.90 14.30 -16.24
C VAL A 69 29.39 14.21 -14.81
N ASN A 70 30.14 13.16 -14.46
CA ASN A 70 30.61 12.93 -13.09
C ASN A 70 29.48 12.95 -12.03
N GLY A 71 28.25 12.59 -12.41
CA GLY A 71 27.09 12.53 -11.52
C GLY A 71 26.26 13.82 -11.42
N GLU A 72 26.65 14.92 -12.08
CA GLU A 72 25.83 16.15 -12.11
C GLU A 72 24.79 16.11 -13.23
N LEU A 73 23.50 16.15 -12.86
CA LEU A 73 22.34 16.05 -13.75
C LEU A 73 22.15 17.30 -14.62
N LYS A 74 21.90 17.14 -15.93
CA LYS A 74 21.54 18.23 -16.85
C LYS A 74 20.32 17.88 -17.73
N THR A 75 19.44 18.86 -17.94
CA THR A 75 18.22 18.76 -18.76
C THR A 75 18.53 18.58 -20.26
N GLY A 76 17.77 17.74 -20.95
CA GLY A 76 18.08 17.22 -22.30
C GLY A 76 17.79 18.10 -23.54
N SER A 77 18.18 17.53 -24.69
CA SER A 77 18.36 18.05 -26.07
C SER A 77 19.55 19.01 -26.26
N ILE A 78 20.40 18.71 -27.26
CA ILE A 78 21.77 19.22 -27.52
C ILE A 78 22.37 19.92 -26.29
N VAL A 79 22.97 19.13 -25.40
CA VAL A 79 23.65 19.69 -24.23
C VAL A 79 25.10 19.91 -24.62
N THR A 80 25.51 21.18 -24.70
CA THR A 80 26.92 21.56 -24.89
C THR A 80 27.52 21.97 -23.55
N TYR A 81 28.50 21.21 -23.08
CA TYR A 81 29.35 21.61 -21.97
C TYR A 81 30.55 22.36 -22.53
N THR A 82 30.74 23.61 -22.13
CA THR A 82 31.87 24.42 -22.59
C THR A 82 33.00 24.44 -21.57
N ASN A 83 34.24 24.50 -22.03
CA ASN A 83 35.45 24.60 -21.19
C ASN A 83 35.61 23.47 -20.16
N VAL A 84 35.22 22.24 -20.49
CA VAL A 84 35.42 21.10 -19.60
C VAL A 84 36.91 20.77 -19.57
N SER A 85 37.53 20.96 -18.40
CA SER A 85 38.93 20.61 -18.17
C SER A 85 39.04 19.13 -17.83
N ILE A 86 39.53 18.32 -18.77
CA ILE A 86 39.69 16.89 -18.56
C ILE A 86 41.09 16.64 -18.01
N THR A 87 41.19 16.52 -16.69
CA THR A 87 42.45 16.28 -15.95
C THR A 87 42.53 14.88 -15.33
N GLY A 88 41.45 14.10 -15.41
CA GLY A 88 41.34 12.73 -14.91
C GLY A 88 40.21 11.97 -15.59
N ALA A 89 40.12 10.66 -15.32
CA ALA A 89 39.07 9.80 -15.86
C ALA A 89 37.68 10.36 -15.54
N PHE A 90 36.74 10.28 -16.49
CA PHE A 90 35.37 10.74 -16.26
C PHE A 90 34.34 9.86 -16.98
N THR A 91 33.11 9.86 -16.45
CA THR A 91 32.00 9.03 -16.94
C THR A 91 30.78 9.87 -17.30
N ILE A 92 30.15 9.56 -18.44
CA ILE A 92 28.85 10.12 -18.86
C ILE A 92 27.77 9.05 -18.64
N TYR A 93 26.72 9.40 -17.90
CA TYR A 93 25.57 8.52 -17.67
C TYR A 93 24.40 8.91 -18.57
N ALA A 94 23.70 7.92 -19.13
CA ALA A 94 22.43 8.09 -19.82
C ALA A 94 21.39 7.14 -19.20
N ALA A 95 20.24 7.68 -18.74
CA ALA A 95 19.14 6.85 -18.19
C ALA A 95 17.79 7.57 -18.07
N ALA A 96 16.72 6.79 -18.21
CA ALA A 96 15.42 7.06 -17.61
C ALA A 96 14.94 5.78 -16.87
N TYR A 97 14.89 5.81 -15.54
CA TYR A 97 14.25 4.77 -14.73
C TYR A 97 12.74 4.92 -14.84
N GLN A 98 12.01 3.85 -15.10
CA GLN A 98 10.55 3.85 -15.16
C GLN A 98 9.95 3.32 -13.85
N ASN A 99 8.78 3.83 -13.47
CA ASN A 99 8.02 3.25 -12.37
C ASN A 99 7.53 1.85 -12.72
N THR A 100 7.47 0.97 -11.73
CA THR A 100 6.69 -0.27 -11.82
C THR A 100 5.22 0.01 -11.49
N THR A 101 4.33 -0.95 -11.71
CA THR A 101 2.93 -0.82 -11.31
C THR A 101 2.82 -0.50 -9.82
N GLN A 102 2.17 0.61 -9.49
CA GLN A 102 1.91 1.01 -8.12
C GLN A 102 0.44 0.79 -7.78
N ASN A 103 0.20 0.16 -6.65
CA ASN A 103 -1.14 -0.06 -6.09
C ASN A 103 -1.26 0.77 -4.82
N VAL A 104 -2.04 1.84 -4.86
CA VAL A 104 -2.21 2.74 -3.73
C VAL A 104 -3.63 2.61 -3.20
N THR A 105 -3.76 2.28 -1.92
CA THR A 105 -5.06 2.09 -1.27
C THR A 105 -5.56 3.41 -0.71
N TYR A 106 -6.79 3.77 -1.08
CA TYR A 106 -7.48 4.94 -0.57
C TYR A 106 -8.77 4.53 0.13
N THR A 107 -8.99 5.09 1.32
CA THR A 107 -10.23 4.89 2.09
C THR A 107 -11.19 6.02 1.77
N ARG A 108 -12.45 5.67 1.47
CA ARG A 108 -13.52 6.66 1.30
C ARG A 108 -13.60 7.53 2.56
N ASN A 109 -13.67 8.86 2.42
CA ASN A 109 -13.62 9.77 3.58
C ASN A 109 -14.84 10.70 3.71
N ASN A 110 -15.85 10.50 2.88
CA ASN A 110 -17.07 11.30 2.82
C ASN A 110 -18.32 10.48 3.19
N CYS A 111 -18.20 9.50 4.10
CA CYS A 111 -19.35 8.75 4.59
C CYS A 111 -20.18 9.56 5.60
N PRO A 112 -21.52 9.44 5.57
CA PRO A 112 -22.38 10.02 6.61
C PRO A 112 -22.07 9.44 8.00
N SER A 113 -22.49 10.16 9.04
CA SER A 113 -22.43 9.65 10.42
C SER A 113 -23.19 8.33 10.55
N GLY A 114 -22.65 7.38 11.33
CA GLY A 114 -23.23 6.04 11.48
C GLY A 114 -22.87 5.07 10.35
N TYR A 115 -21.88 5.38 9.52
CA TYR A 115 -21.37 4.49 8.48
C TYR A 115 -19.84 4.37 8.55
N ASN A 116 -19.33 3.16 8.34
CA ASN A 116 -17.91 2.89 8.17
C ASN A 116 -17.54 2.93 6.68
N PRO A 117 -16.44 3.59 6.30
CA PRO A 117 -15.98 3.60 4.92
C PRO A 117 -15.28 2.29 4.54
N THR A 118 -15.32 1.95 3.25
CA THR A 118 -14.43 0.93 2.67
C THR A 118 -13.26 1.56 1.94
N SER A 119 -12.22 0.76 1.69
CA SER A 119 -11.06 1.14 0.88
C SER A 119 -11.13 0.54 -0.52
N VAL A 120 -10.54 1.24 -1.48
CA VAL A 120 -10.36 0.76 -2.86
C VAL A 120 -8.90 0.93 -3.27
N VAL A 121 -8.45 0.09 -4.21
CA VAL A 121 -7.11 0.18 -4.79
C VAL A 121 -7.16 1.05 -6.04
N TYR A 122 -6.30 2.08 -6.07
CA TYR A 122 -6.03 2.90 -7.24
C TYR A 122 -4.72 2.42 -7.89
N VAL A 123 -4.76 2.06 -9.16
CA VAL A 123 -3.63 1.45 -9.88
C VAL A 123 -2.98 2.47 -10.80
N VAL A 124 -1.67 2.65 -10.67
CA VAL A 124 -0.83 3.35 -11.65
C VAL A 124 -0.04 2.30 -12.41
N ALA A 125 -0.24 2.21 -13.71
CA ALA A 125 0.49 1.28 -14.56
C ALA A 125 2.00 1.58 -14.56
N ALA A 126 2.82 0.57 -14.86
CA ALA A 126 4.25 0.75 -15.07
C ALA A 126 4.54 1.70 -16.26
N GLY A 127 5.65 2.43 -16.20
CA GLY A 127 6.12 3.29 -17.29
C GLY A 127 5.43 4.65 -17.43
N ILE A 128 4.46 4.99 -16.58
CA ILE A 128 3.76 6.29 -16.60
C ILE A 128 4.66 7.43 -16.06
N TYR A 129 5.52 7.13 -15.10
CA TYR A 129 6.44 8.06 -14.44
C TYR A 129 7.88 7.62 -14.63
N THR A 130 8.76 8.60 -14.85
CA THR A 130 10.19 8.38 -15.03
C THR A 130 11.01 9.17 -14.03
N SER A 131 12.17 8.65 -13.65
CA SER A 131 13.16 9.34 -12.83
C SER A 131 14.57 9.13 -13.39
N VAL A 132 15.47 10.05 -13.05
CA VAL A 132 16.90 9.97 -13.33
C VAL A 132 17.73 9.62 -12.10
N ILE A 133 17.07 9.52 -10.94
CA ILE A 133 17.70 9.20 -9.67
C ILE A 133 17.68 7.69 -9.45
N SER A 134 16.49 7.08 -9.51
CA SER A 134 16.30 5.63 -9.37
C SER A 134 14.89 5.22 -9.73
N GLN A 135 14.63 3.92 -9.88
CA GLN A 135 13.27 3.39 -9.98
C GLN A 135 12.44 3.67 -8.72
N ALA A 136 13.04 3.71 -7.53
CA ALA A 136 12.34 4.05 -6.29
C ALA A 136 11.81 5.50 -6.32
N ASP A 137 12.59 6.42 -6.87
CA ASP A 137 12.16 7.81 -7.06
C ASP A 137 11.03 7.92 -8.11
N ALA A 138 11.11 7.17 -9.22
CA ALA A 138 10.02 7.08 -10.19
C ALA A 138 8.72 6.52 -9.58
N ASN A 139 8.85 5.47 -8.74
CA ASN A 139 7.73 4.89 -7.98
C ASN A 139 7.13 5.90 -6.99
N GLN A 140 7.98 6.66 -6.29
CA GLN A 140 7.53 7.69 -5.37
C GLN A 140 6.78 8.82 -6.10
N GLY A 141 7.25 9.22 -7.28
CA GLY A 141 6.55 10.15 -8.15
C GLY A 141 5.17 9.64 -8.56
N ALA A 142 5.08 8.37 -8.97
CA ALA A 142 3.82 7.70 -9.29
C ALA A 142 2.85 7.68 -8.11
N ILE A 143 3.31 7.32 -6.91
CA ILE A 143 2.48 7.32 -5.69
C ILE A 143 2.01 8.74 -5.35
N THR A 144 2.91 9.72 -5.38
CA THR A 144 2.61 11.11 -4.98
C THR A 144 1.52 11.73 -5.88
N ALA A 145 1.55 11.42 -7.18
CA ALA A 145 0.56 11.89 -8.14
C ALA A 145 -0.85 11.33 -7.88
N THR A 146 -0.99 10.22 -7.16
CA THR A 146 -2.31 9.64 -6.84
C THR A 146 -3.05 10.35 -5.72
N SER A 147 -2.43 11.26 -4.96
CA SER A 147 -3.02 11.88 -3.75
C SER A 147 -4.44 12.45 -3.96
N THR A 148 -4.64 13.28 -4.99
CA THR A 148 -5.96 13.87 -5.29
C THR A 148 -6.87 12.91 -6.06
N ALA A 149 -6.35 12.30 -7.14
CA ALA A 149 -7.15 11.46 -8.02
C ALA A 149 -7.60 10.16 -7.33
N GLY A 150 -6.73 9.55 -6.53
CA GLY A 150 -6.99 8.35 -5.76
C GLY A 150 -8.03 8.56 -4.67
N GLN A 151 -7.99 9.70 -3.95
CA GLN A 151 -9.04 10.02 -2.98
C GLN A 151 -10.39 10.29 -3.65
N ALA A 152 -10.41 11.01 -4.78
CA ALA A 152 -11.63 11.23 -5.55
C ALA A 152 -12.22 9.90 -6.05
N TYR A 153 -11.37 8.99 -6.53
CA TYR A 153 -11.74 7.65 -6.95
C TYR A 153 -12.32 6.83 -5.78
N ALA A 154 -11.72 6.88 -4.59
CA ALA A 154 -12.27 6.21 -3.40
C ALA A 154 -13.61 6.79 -2.96
N ASN A 155 -13.80 8.10 -3.09
CA ASN A 155 -15.08 8.74 -2.76
C ASN A 155 -16.18 8.41 -3.78
N ALA A 156 -15.83 8.09 -5.03
CA ALA A 156 -16.77 7.67 -6.06
C ALA A 156 -17.09 6.17 -6.02
N ASN A 157 -16.10 5.32 -5.71
CA ASN A 157 -16.20 3.86 -5.87
C ASN A 157 -16.19 3.07 -4.55
N GLY A 158 -15.73 3.66 -3.45
CA GLY A 158 -15.82 3.05 -2.13
C GLY A 158 -17.25 3.05 -1.60
N LEU A 159 -17.56 2.12 -0.70
CA LEU A 159 -18.86 2.00 -0.05
C LEU A 159 -18.86 2.65 1.33
N CYS A 160 -20.04 3.05 1.78
CA CYS A 160 -20.31 3.36 3.17
C CYS A 160 -21.19 2.24 3.70
N VAL A 161 -20.67 1.43 4.62
CA VAL A 161 -21.42 0.34 5.24
C VAL A 161 -22.00 0.84 6.57
N PRO A 162 -23.28 0.57 6.90
CA PRO A 162 -23.83 0.98 8.19
C PRO A 162 -22.93 0.51 9.32
N GLN A 163 -22.62 1.41 10.26
CA GLN A 163 -22.04 1.02 11.53
C GLN A 163 -23.04 0.10 12.22
N GLY A 164 -22.58 -1.05 12.72
CA GLY A 164 -23.36 -1.84 13.66
C GLY A 164 -23.75 -0.97 14.87
N PRO A 165 -24.80 -1.36 15.62
CA PRO A 165 -25.19 -0.62 16.79
C PRO A 165 -24.03 -0.61 17.81
N ALA A 166 -23.88 0.44 18.60
CA ALA A 166 -22.78 0.50 19.59
C ALA A 166 -22.93 -0.59 20.67
N ASN A 167 -24.18 -0.93 20.99
CA ASN A 167 -24.54 -1.93 21.98
C ASN A 167 -25.57 -2.91 21.40
N THR A 168 -25.64 -4.09 22.00
CA THR A 168 -26.67 -5.10 21.79
C THR A 168 -27.42 -5.32 23.09
N ASP A 169 -28.74 -5.30 23.02
CA ASP A 169 -29.61 -5.59 24.15
C ASP A 169 -29.78 -7.11 24.30
N ILE A 170 -29.54 -7.62 25.50
CA ILE A 170 -29.71 -9.04 25.80
C ILE A 170 -31.16 -9.27 26.23
N ILE A 171 -31.94 -9.86 25.33
CA ILE A 171 -33.32 -10.30 25.60
C ILE A 171 -33.28 -11.81 25.87
N TYR A 172 -34.07 -12.26 26.84
CA TYR A 172 -34.09 -13.66 27.21
C TYR A 172 -35.47 -14.25 27.46
N THR A 173 -35.56 -15.56 27.24
CA THR A 173 -36.63 -16.43 27.72
C THR A 173 -35.99 -17.49 28.61
N ASN A 174 -36.58 -17.75 29.77
CA ASN A 174 -36.12 -18.80 30.68
C ASN A 174 -37.33 -19.58 31.19
N SER A 175 -37.59 -20.74 30.60
CA SER A 175 -38.70 -21.64 30.96
C SER A 175 -38.39 -22.53 32.15
N LEU A 176 -37.13 -22.56 32.60
CA LEU A 176 -36.68 -23.38 33.72
C LEU A 176 -37.32 -22.91 35.03
N SER A 177 -37.40 -23.82 36.00
CA SER A 177 -37.86 -23.54 37.36
C SER A 177 -36.80 -22.84 38.23
N LYS A 178 -35.62 -22.56 37.66
CA LYS A 178 -34.42 -21.99 38.30
C LYS A 178 -33.85 -20.83 37.50
N LYS A 179 -33.06 -19.97 38.17
CA LYS A 179 -32.36 -18.87 37.50
C LYS A 179 -31.18 -19.43 36.69
N VAL A 180 -30.84 -18.75 35.61
CA VAL A 180 -29.66 -19.04 34.79
C VAL A 180 -28.67 -17.90 34.97
N THR A 181 -27.39 -18.21 35.17
CA THR A 181 -26.32 -17.21 35.13
C THR A 181 -25.73 -17.21 33.73
N LEU A 182 -25.84 -16.07 33.04
CA LEU A 182 -25.20 -15.83 31.76
C LEU A 182 -23.96 -14.98 31.98
N THR A 183 -22.81 -15.46 31.50
CA THR A 183 -21.54 -14.74 31.52
C THR A 183 -21.08 -14.54 30.08
N LEU A 184 -20.81 -13.29 29.73
CA LEU A 184 -20.34 -12.86 28.41
C LEU A 184 -18.99 -12.17 28.60
N THR A 185 -17.92 -12.79 28.11
CA THR A 185 -16.57 -12.23 28.16
C THR A 185 -16.20 -11.68 26.79
N ASN A 186 -16.01 -10.37 26.68
CA ASN A 186 -15.64 -9.73 25.42
C ASN A 186 -14.25 -10.20 24.99
N VAL A 187 -14.13 -10.73 23.77
CA VAL A 187 -12.90 -11.34 23.26
C VAL A 187 -11.78 -10.30 23.08
N SER A 188 -12.09 -9.07 22.70
CA SER A 188 -11.07 -8.04 22.46
C SER A 188 -10.65 -7.30 23.72
N THR A 189 -11.57 -7.06 24.65
CA THR A 189 -11.29 -6.26 25.86
C THR A 189 -11.13 -7.09 27.13
N SER A 190 -11.46 -8.38 27.10
CA SER A 190 -11.55 -9.27 28.28
C SER A 190 -12.54 -8.81 29.36
N VAL A 191 -13.37 -7.79 29.10
CA VAL A 191 -14.39 -7.33 30.04
C VAL A 191 -15.48 -8.39 30.17
N VAL A 192 -15.86 -8.69 31.41
CA VAL A 192 -16.85 -9.72 31.75
C VAL A 192 -18.18 -9.07 32.15
N TYR A 193 -19.26 -9.49 31.50
CA TYR A 193 -20.63 -9.11 31.81
C TYR A 193 -21.38 -10.32 32.35
N THR A 194 -21.99 -10.19 33.53
CA THR A 194 -22.73 -11.28 34.18
C THR A 194 -24.18 -10.88 34.42
N PHE A 195 -25.10 -11.71 33.95
CA PHE A 195 -26.55 -11.50 34.06
C PHE A 195 -27.21 -12.66 34.80
N SER A 196 -28.20 -12.34 35.64
CA SER A 196 -29.05 -13.33 36.30
C SER A 196 -30.42 -13.36 35.62
N LEU A 197 -30.68 -14.41 34.85
CA LEU A 197 -31.90 -14.58 34.07
C LEU A 197 -32.97 -15.23 34.96
N ASN A 198 -34.08 -14.53 35.22
CA ASN A 198 -35.12 -15.00 36.14
C ASN A 198 -35.85 -16.23 35.59
N LYS A 199 -36.15 -17.20 36.47
CA LYS A 199 -36.95 -18.39 36.17
C LYS A 199 -38.35 -18.06 35.65
N LYS A 200 -38.95 -18.97 34.87
CA LYS A 200 -40.32 -18.84 34.33
C LYS A 200 -40.60 -17.49 33.64
N THR A 201 -39.63 -16.99 32.89
CA THR A 201 -39.72 -15.72 32.15
C THR A 201 -40.02 -16.00 30.69
N THR A 202 -41.13 -15.50 30.17
CA THR A 202 -41.50 -15.60 28.75
C THR A 202 -40.71 -14.62 27.88
N GLN A 203 -40.46 -13.41 28.38
CA GLN A 203 -39.59 -12.41 27.77
C GLN A 203 -39.08 -11.44 28.84
N GLY A 204 -37.76 -11.32 28.98
CA GLY A 204 -37.10 -10.38 29.88
C GLY A 204 -35.94 -9.67 29.20
N MET A 205 -35.55 -8.51 29.71
CA MET A 205 -34.33 -7.81 29.30
C MET A 205 -33.31 -7.93 30.42
N ALA A 206 -32.13 -8.48 30.12
CA ALA A 206 -31.06 -8.68 31.09
C ALA A 206 -30.17 -7.42 31.22
N GLY A 207 -29.94 -6.72 30.12
CA GLY A 207 -29.13 -5.50 30.05
C GLY A 207 -28.65 -5.23 28.63
N SER A 208 -27.77 -4.23 28.49
CA SER A 208 -27.14 -3.85 27.21
C SER A 208 -25.63 -3.93 27.35
N ILE A 209 -24.94 -4.49 26.35
CA ILE A 209 -23.47 -4.61 26.30
C ILE A 209 -22.95 -4.10 24.96
N PRO A 210 -21.67 -3.71 24.84
CA PRO A 210 -21.10 -3.33 23.54
C PRO A 210 -21.25 -4.44 22.50
N THR A 211 -21.52 -4.10 21.24
CA THR A 211 -21.47 -5.12 20.17
C THR A 211 -20.05 -5.65 20.02
N GLY A 212 -19.90 -6.94 19.79
CA GLY A 212 -18.58 -7.54 19.61
C GLY A 212 -18.62 -9.05 19.61
N TYR A 213 -17.44 -9.65 19.73
CA TYR A 213 -17.28 -11.10 19.85
C TYR A 213 -17.16 -11.47 21.32
N TYR A 214 -17.88 -12.51 21.73
CA TYR A 214 -17.97 -12.92 23.13
C TYR A 214 -17.70 -14.41 23.31
N ASN A 215 -16.97 -14.74 24.36
CA ASN A 215 -17.00 -16.09 24.93
C ASN A 215 -18.20 -16.15 25.89
N VAL A 216 -19.08 -17.11 25.63
CA VAL A 216 -20.36 -17.27 26.31
C VAL A 216 -20.25 -18.44 27.28
N THR A 217 -20.62 -18.19 28.52
CA THR A 217 -20.82 -19.24 29.52
C THR A 217 -22.22 -19.14 30.09
N MET A 218 -22.98 -20.24 30.08
CA MET A 218 -24.24 -20.32 30.82
C MET A 218 -24.16 -21.46 31.84
N HIS A 219 -24.39 -21.12 33.11
CA HIS A 219 -24.29 -22.04 34.22
C HIS A 219 -25.66 -22.36 34.81
N THR A 220 -25.97 -23.65 34.95
CA THR A 220 -27.04 -24.13 35.82
C THR A 220 -26.69 -25.46 36.48
N ASN A 221 -26.96 -25.58 37.77
CA ASN A 221 -26.95 -26.87 38.48
C ASN A 221 -28.13 -27.75 38.02
N GLY A 222 -27.88 -28.82 37.26
CA GLY A 222 -28.78 -29.98 37.14
C GLY A 222 -28.99 -30.54 35.72
N ALA A 223 -29.18 -31.86 35.64
CA ALA A 223 -29.38 -32.63 34.42
C ALA A 223 -30.65 -32.26 33.67
N THR A 224 -30.53 -32.10 32.34
CA THR A 224 -31.59 -32.00 31.29
C THR A 224 -32.03 -30.63 30.74
N ASP A 225 -31.29 -29.54 30.92
CA ASP A 225 -31.67 -28.22 30.37
C ASP A 225 -31.04 -27.93 28.99
N TYR A 226 -31.73 -27.18 28.13
CA TYR A 226 -31.23 -26.72 26.83
C TYR A 226 -31.03 -25.20 26.80
N TYR A 227 -29.96 -24.77 26.12
CA TYR A 227 -29.61 -23.36 25.97
C TYR A 227 -29.35 -22.99 24.52
N SER A 228 -29.78 -21.80 24.14
CA SER A 228 -29.36 -21.17 22.89
C SER A 228 -29.06 -19.69 23.09
N ILE A 229 -28.09 -19.20 22.34
CA ILE A 229 -27.84 -17.78 22.14
C ILE A 229 -27.82 -17.54 20.64
N GLU A 230 -28.68 -16.64 20.15
CA GLU A 230 -28.94 -16.48 18.72
C GLU A 230 -29.31 -17.82 18.05
N SER A 231 -28.69 -18.13 16.91
CA SER A 231 -28.84 -19.39 16.17
C SER A 231 -27.92 -20.51 16.68
N TYR A 232 -27.07 -20.24 17.68
CA TYR A 232 -26.18 -21.25 18.25
C TYR A 232 -26.94 -22.04 19.31
N VAL A 233 -27.23 -23.30 18.99
CA VAL A 233 -27.93 -24.26 19.85
C VAL A 233 -26.94 -25.35 20.24
N GLN A 234 -26.83 -25.65 21.54
CA GLN A 234 -26.10 -26.83 21.99
C GLN A 234 -26.96 -27.64 22.96
N SER A 235 -27.12 -28.93 22.69
CA SER A 235 -27.64 -29.89 23.67
C SER A 235 -26.54 -30.16 24.69
N ILE A 236 -26.79 -29.94 25.98
CA ILE A 236 -25.78 -30.27 26.99
C ILE A 236 -26.35 -31.26 28.00
N PRO A 237 -25.79 -32.48 28.05
CA PRO A 237 -25.93 -33.33 29.21
C PRO A 237 -24.96 -32.83 30.30
N ASP A 238 -25.49 -32.31 31.40
CA ASP A 238 -24.81 -32.15 32.71
C ASP A 238 -23.62 -31.19 32.86
N THR A 239 -23.34 -30.30 31.90
CA THR A 239 -22.27 -29.28 32.04
C THR A 239 -22.70 -27.87 31.59
N ASP A 240 -21.89 -26.87 31.91
CA ASP A 240 -22.11 -25.49 31.46
C ASP A 240 -22.05 -25.38 29.93
N LEU A 241 -22.88 -24.51 29.35
CA LEU A 241 -22.67 -24.07 27.97
C LEU A 241 -21.40 -23.25 27.94
N VAL A 242 -20.46 -23.63 27.08
CA VAL A 242 -19.25 -22.86 26.80
C VAL A 242 -19.07 -22.77 25.30
N VAL A 243 -19.34 -21.59 24.74
CA VAL A 243 -19.14 -21.33 23.30
C VAL A 243 -18.25 -20.11 23.15
N ASN A 244 -17.22 -20.23 22.31
CA ASN A 244 -16.23 -19.19 22.13
C ASN A 244 -16.50 -18.39 20.85
N ASN A 245 -16.14 -17.11 20.88
CA ASN A 245 -16.14 -16.22 19.72
C ASN A 245 -17.50 -16.07 19.01
N ILE A 246 -18.58 -15.96 19.79
CA ILE A 246 -19.92 -15.70 19.25
C ILE A 246 -20.05 -14.22 18.84
N PRO A 247 -20.47 -13.91 17.60
CA PRO A 247 -20.69 -12.54 17.15
C PRO A 247 -22.03 -12.00 17.67
N LEU A 248 -21.98 -11.02 18.56
CA LEU A 248 -23.15 -10.27 19.05
C LEU A 248 -23.15 -8.88 18.41
N LEU A 249 -23.55 -8.82 17.14
CA LEU A 249 -23.41 -7.64 16.28
C LEU A 249 -24.75 -6.98 15.91
N MET A 250 -25.86 -7.59 16.32
CA MET A 250 -27.21 -7.08 16.07
C MET A 250 -27.69 -6.21 17.23
N PRO A 251 -28.68 -5.31 17.02
CA PRO A 251 -29.20 -4.45 18.09
C PRO A 251 -29.77 -5.23 19.28
N THR A 252 -30.16 -6.48 19.05
CA THR A 252 -30.75 -7.36 20.04
C THR A 252 -30.11 -8.73 19.90
N THR A 253 -29.70 -9.29 21.02
CA THR A 253 -29.25 -10.67 21.17
C THR A 253 -30.29 -11.46 21.95
N THR A 254 -30.76 -12.57 21.40
CA THR A 254 -31.74 -13.43 22.09
C THR A 254 -31.06 -14.61 22.77
N VAL A 255 -31.38 -14.83 24.04
CA VAL A 255 -30.92 -15.97 24.85
C VAL A 255 -32.12 -16.79 25.31
N ILE A 256 -32.10 -18.11 25.09
CA ILE A 256 -33.22 -18.98 25.46
C ILE A 256 -32.69 -20.11 26.34
N ALA A 257 -33.37 -20.33 27.46
CA ALA A 257 -33.19 -21.48 28.34
C ALA A 257 -34.52 -22.24 28.48
N TYR A 258 -34.54 -23.55 28.21
CA TYR A 258 -35.76 -24.37 28.22
C TYR A 258 -35.52 -25.82 28.63
#